data_AF-A0A7J8D8H4-F1
#
_entry.id   AF-A0A7J8D8H4-F1
#
_cell.length_a   1.000
_cell.length_b   1.000
_cell.length_c   1.000
_cell.angle_alpha   90.00
_cell.angle_beta   90.00
_cell.angle_gamma   90.00
#
_symmetry.space_group_name_H-M   'P 1'
#
loop_
_entity.id
_entity.type
_entity.pdbx_description
1 polymer ?
#
loop_
_entity_poly.entity_id
_entity_poly.type
_entity_poly.pdbx_seq_one_letter_code
_entity_poly.pdbx_strand_id
1 'polypeptide(L)'
;MLETLKLGKSLRPKRLWGYYLFPDCYNHHYTKPDYNGSCFFIEKKRNDELSWLWNLSTALFPSIYVNSYLQSSPLTALFVRNRVEEAIRISNIPSAKSPLPVFIYTRPVFTDKTSQYLGQDDLVNTLGETVALGVTGIIMWGSLNLSQSADSCNQLRNYLTTTLNPYIINITLAAKMCSQVFCQHQGICVRKNWNSQDYLHLNPMNLAIETEKNGEFTIKGKPTFEDLEELSKHFRCKCYTNAECPKQVNLKGTHNIYVCASERICINATVKSENEIVRSSTSLVLFFLLFLIFFENECSGIQTRF
;
A
#
# COMPACT_ATOMS: atom_id res chain seq x y z
N MET A 1 -22.46 -11.27 -21.59
CA MET A 1 -21.31 -11.22 -20.66
C MET A 1 -20.42 -12.45 -20.79
N LEU A 2 -20.95 -13.66 -20.55
CA LEU A 2 -20.16 -14.90 -20.58
C LEU A 2 -19.41 -15.12 -21.91
N GLU A 3 -20.11 -15.12 -23.05
CA GLU A 3 -19.48 -15.41 -24.35
C GLU A 3 -18.44 -14.36 -24.75
N THR A 4 -18.66 -13.09 -24.40
CA THR A 4 -17.68 -12.01 -24.61
C THR A 4 -16.39 -12.25 -23.82
N LEU A 5 -16.49 -12.67 -22.54
CA LEU A 5 -15.32 -13.02 -21.74
C LEU A 5 -14.59 -14.25 -22.29
N LYS A 6 -15.33 -15.27 -22.75
CA LYS A 6 -14.73 -16.47 -23.38
C LYS A 6 -13.94 -16.07 -24.62
N LEU A 7 -14.54 -15.23 -25.48
CA LEU A 7 -13.90 -14.75 -26.69
C LEU A 7 -12.65 -13.91 -26.37
N GLY A 8 -12.75 -12.96 -25.41
CA GLY A 8 -11.61 -12.14 -24.99
C GLY A 8 -10.43 -12.97 -24.48
N LYS A 9 -10.71 -13.96 -23.62
CA LYS A 9 -9.70 -14.90 -23.11
C LYS A 9 -9.09 -15.75 -24.23
N SER A 10 -9.91 -16.26 -25.15
CA SER A 10 -9.43 -17.05 -26.30
C SER A 10 -8.51 -16.23 -27.19
N LEU A 11 -8.90 -15.01 -27.54
CA LEU A 11 -8.13 -14.13 -28.42
C LEU A 11 -6.88 -13.56 -27.74
N ARG A 12 -6.90 -13.32 -26.43
CA ARG A 12 -5.79 -12.72 -25.66
C ARG A 12 -5.63 -13.42 -24.31
N PRO A 13 -5.08 -14.65 -24.27
CA PRO A 13 -5.03 -15.48 -23.06
C PRO A 13 -4.07 -14.98 -21.98
N LYS A 14 -3.11 -14.12 -22.34
CA LYS A 14 -2.13 -13.52 -21.40
C LYS A 14 -2.61 -12.21 -20.77
N ARG A 15 -3.88 -11.82 -20.96
CA ARG A 15 -4.45 -10.57 -20.42
C ARG A 15 -5.39 -10.87 -19.26
N LEU A 16 -5.54 -9.88 -18.38
CA LEU A 16 -6.47 -9.93 -17.27
C LEU A 16 -7.85 -9.46 -17.72
N TRP A 17 -8.84 -10.35 -17.67
CA TRP A 17 -10.20 -10.15 -18.14
C TRP A 17 -11.20 -10.17 -16.99
N GLY A 18 -12.11 -9.20 -17.01
CA GLY A 18 -13.19 -9.03 -16.05
C GLY A 18 -14.02 -7.81 -16.46
N TYR A 19 -15.18 -7.63 -15.84
CA TYR A 19 -16.02 -6.46 -16.09
C TYR A 19 -15.75 -5.37 -15.06
N TYR A 20 -15.61 -4.13 -15.54
CA TYR A 20 -15.67 -2.94 -14.68
C TYR A 20 -16.93 -2.97 -13.81
N LEU A 21 -16.82 -2.44 -12.60
CA LEU A 21 -17.83 -2.34 -11.55
C LEU A 21 -18.05 -3.63 -10.74
N PHE A 22 -17.68 -4.80 -11.25
CA PHE A 22 -18.00 -6.07 -10.60
C PHE A 22 -16.87 -6.60 -9.70
N PRO A 23 -17.22 -7.17 -8.51
CA PRO A 23 -18.56 -7.16 -7.90
C PRO A 23 -18.94 -5.79 -7.32
N ASP A 24 -20.24 -5.55 -7.14
CA ASP A 24 -20.73 -4.38 -6.42
C ASP A 24 -21.30 -4.78 -5.04
N CYS A 25 -21.20 -3.87 -4.09
CA CYS A 25 -21.65 -3.97 -2.70
C CYS A 25 -22.98 -3.22 -2.48
N TYR A 26 -23.31 -2.25 -3.36
CA TYR A 26 -24.46 -1.35 -3.28
C TYR A 26 -24.65 -0.64 -1.92
N ASN A 27 -23.58 -0.45 -1.17
CA ASN A 27 -23.57 0.18 0.16
C ASN A 27 -23.70 1.72 0.11
N HIS A 28 -24.62 2.26 -0.70
CA HIS A 28 -24.77 3.71 -0.91
C HIS A 28 -25.68 4.42 0.12
N HIS A 29 -26.21 3.70 1.11
CA HIS A 29 -27.14 4.26 2.11
C HIS A 29 -26.41 4.99 3.25
N TYR A 30 -25.33 5.70 2.95
CA TYR A 30 -24.50 6.43 3.91
C TYR A 30 -25.18 7.64 4.55
N THR A 31 -26.40 7.98 4.12
CA THR A 31 -27.25 9.00 4.76
C THR A 31 -28.19 8.43 5.82
N LYS A 32 -28.25 7.11 5.99
CA LYS A 32 -29.09 6.45 7.00
C LYS A 32 -28.40 6.46 8.38
N PRO A 33 -29.16 6.55 9.48
CA PRO A 33 -28.63 6.25 10.82
C PRO A 33 -27.97 4.87 10.86
N ASP A 34 -26.95 4.72 11.70
CA ASP A 34 -26.21 3.46 11.93
C ASP A 34 -25.52 2.86 10.69
N TYR A 35 -25.24 3.68 9.68
CA TYR A 35 -24.47 3.25 8.52
C TYR A 35 -23.08 2.75 8.92
N ASN A 36 -22.81 1.48 8.65
CA ASN A 36 -21.54 0.82 8.96
C ASN A 36 -20.75 0.40 7.70
N GLY A 37 -21.23 0.77 6.51
CA GLY A 37 -20.63 0.42 5.23
C GLY A 37 -20.89 -0.99 4.69
N SER A 38 -21.50 -1.88 5.47
CA SER A 38 -21.69 -3.28 5.07
C SER A 38 -22.45 -3.42 3.75
N CYS A 39 -22.02 -4.36 2.91
CA CYS A 39 -22.82 -4.78 1.76
C CYS A 39 -24.12 -5.41 2.24
N PHE A 40 -25.23 -5.11 1.57
CA PHE A 40 -26.51 -5.73 1.90
C PHE A 40 -26.43 -7.24 1.69
N PHE A 41 -27.06 -8.01 2.59
CA PHE A 41 -27.09 -9.47 2.52
C PHE A 41 -27.59 -9.99 1.17
N ILE A 42 -28.63 -9.35 0.63
CA ILE A 42 -29.19 -9.72 -0.68
C ILE A 42 -28.19 -9.52 -1.83
N GLU A 43 -27.33 -8.51 -1.75
CA GLU A 43 -26.34 -8.22 -2.79
C GLU A 43 -25.17 -9.19 -2.73
N LYS A 44 -24.74 -9.59 -1.52
CA LYS A 44 -23.78 -10.70 -1.36
C LYS A 44 -24.31 -12.00 -1.96
N LYS A 45 -25.60 -12.32 -1.71
CA LYS A 45 -26.26 -13.50 -2.28
C LYS A 45 -26.32 -13.43 -3.82
N ARG A 46 -26.69 -12.28 -4.38
CA ARG A 46 -26.68 -12.07 -5.84
C ARG A 46 -25.27 -12.21 -6.41
N ASN A 47 -24.25 -11.69 -5.73
CA ASN A 47 -22.87 -11.92 -6.14
C ASN A 47 -22.51 -13.41 -6.10
N ASP A 48 -23.00 -14.19 -5.13
CA ASP A 48 -22.77 -15.65 -5.10
C ASP A 48 -23.42 -16.37 -6.29
N GLU A 49 -24.62 -15.95 -6.70
CA GLU A 49 -25.34 -16.46 -7.87
C GLU A 49 -24.61 -16.15 -9.21
N LEU A 50 -23.68 -15.19 -9.20
CA LEU A 50 -22.82 -14.85 -10.35
C LEU A 50 -21.53 -15.69 -10.43
N SER A 51 -21.47 -16.84 -9.76
CA SER A 51 -20.30 -17.76 -9.81
C SER A 51 -19.80 -18.07 -11.23
N TRP A 52 -20.71 -18.16 -12.22
CA TRP A 52 -20.36 -18.34 -13.63
C TRP A 52 -19.46 -17.22 -14.19
N LEU A 53 -19.64 -15.99 -13.70
CA LEU A 53 -18.87 -14.82 -14.10
C LEU A 53 -17.48 -14.84 -13.45
N TRP A 54 -17.41 -15.15 -12.16
CA TRP A 54 -16.16 -15.20 -11.41
C TRP A 54 -15.26 -16.32 -11.90
N ASN A 55 -15.83 -17.52 -12.12
CA ASN A 55 -15.09 -18.68 -12.62
C ASN A 55 -14.48 -18.45 -14.00
N LEU A 56 -15.12 -17.63 -14.83
CA LEU A 56 -14.58 -17.28 -16.14
C LEU A 56 -13.62 -16.09 -16.10
N SER A 57 -13.76 -15.19 -15.12
CA SER A 57 -12.90 -14.01 -14.98
C SER A 57 -11.46 -14.41 -14.63
N THR A 58 -10.52 -13.52 -14.91
CA THR A 58 -9.12 -13.67 -14.50
C THR A 58 -8.63 -12.50 -13.65
N ALA A 59 -9.48 -11.50 -13.40
CA ALA A 59 -9.30 -10.41 -12.45
C ALA A 59 -10.66 -9.79 -12.10
N LEU A 60 -10.74 -9.09 -10.98
CA LEU A 60 -11.92 -8.32 -10.57
C LEU A 60 -11.65 -6.81 -10.63
N PHE A 61 -12.67 -6.03 -10.97
CA PHE A 61 -12.57 -4.59 -11.21
C PHE A 61 -13.68 -3.79 -10.52
N PRO A 62 -13.85 -3.93 -9.19
CA PRO A 62 -14.88 -3.19 -8.45
C PRO A 62 -14.55 -1.69 -8.46
N SER A 63 -15.58 -0.85 -8.44
CA SER A 63 -15.44 0.60 -8.30
C SER A 63 -15.63 1.02 -6.85
N ILE A 64 -14.85 2.00 -6.38
CA ILE A 64 -15.02 2.64 -5.07
C ILE A 64 -15.26 4.15 -5.19
N TYR A 65 -15.83 4.61 -6.31
CA TYR A 65 -16.01 6.04 -6.54
C TYR A 65 -16.82 6.68 -5.42
N VAL A 66 -16.28 7.77 -4.86
CA VAL A 66 -16.81 8.41 -3.66
C VAL A 66 -17.66 9.63 -4.04
N ASN A 67 -18.79 9.78 -3.36
CA ASN A 67 -19.66 10.94 -3.47
C ASN A 67 -19.20 12.06 -2.52
N SER A 68 -19.40 13.33 -2.88
CA SER A 68 -18.93 14.47 -2.08
C SER A 68 -19.59 14.57 -0.70
N TYR A 69 -20.72 13.90 -0.45
CA TYR A 69 -21.29 13.73 0.88
C TYR A 69 -20.34 13.02 1.86
N LEU A 70 -19.48 12.15 1.34
CA LEU A 70 -18.50 11.40 2.12
C LEU A 70 -17.16 12.14 2.27
N GLN A 71 -17.02 13.34 1.68
CA GLN A 71 -15.78 14.11 1.73
C GLN A 71 -15.24 14.26 3.17
N SER A 72 -13.96 13.92 3.38
CA SER A 72 -13.26 14.00 4.67
C SER A 72 -14.01 13.31 5.83
N SER A 73 -14.85 12.31 5.54
CA SER A 73 -15.65 11.60 6.53
C SER A 73 -15.06 10.22 6.84
N PRO A 74 -15.08 9.76 8.10
CA PRO A 74 -14.73 8.38 8.44
C PRO A 74 -15.68 7.36 7.78
N LEU A 75 -16.88 7.78 7.36
CA LEU A 75 -17.81 6.94 6.61
C LEU A 75 -17.25 6.52 5.23
N THR A 76 -16.31 7.28 4.66
CA THR A 76 -15.62 6.92 3.42
C THR A 76 -14.83 5.63 3.59
N ALA A 77 -14.08 5.51 4.69
CA ALA A 77 -13.32 4.29 4.96
C ALA A 77 -14.26 3.09 5.07
N LEU A 78 -15.40 3.23 5.74
CA LEU A 78 -16.41 2.16 5.83
C LEU A 78 -17.00 1.80 4.46
N PHE A 79 -17.32 2.80 3.63
CA PHE A 79 -17.81 2.59 2.26
C PHE A 79 -16.80 1.81 1.41
N VAL A 80 -15.54 2.24 1.41
CA VAL A 80 -14.47 1.64 0.60
C VAL A 80 -14.10 0.26 1.12
N ARG A 81 -13.88 0.12 2.43
CA ARG A 81 -13.49 -1.14 3.10
C ARG A 81 -14.40 -2.29 2.72
N ASN A 82 -15.71 -2.10 2.86
CA ASN A 82 -16.68 -3.16 2.61
C ASN A 82 -16.77 -3.55 1.12
N ARG A 83 -16.56 -2.60 0.20
CA ARG A 83 -16.49 -2.88 -1.25
C ARG A 83 -15.25 -3.69 -1.59
N VAL A 84 -14.11 -3.35 -0.99
CA VAL A 84 -12.85 -4.10 -1.14
C VAL A 84 -12.97 -5.50 -0.55
N GLU A 85 -13.54 -5.63 0.66
CA GLU A 85 -13.76 -6.92 1.32
C GLU A 85 -14.68 -7.82 0.50
N GLU A 86 -15.77 -7.29 -0.08
CA GLU A 86 -16.63 -8.09 -0.95
C GLU A 86 -15.90 -8.55 -2.21
N ALA A 87 -15.07 -7.69 -2.82
CA ALA A 87 -14.25 -8.09 -3.96
C ALA A 87 -13.23 -9.17 -3.59
N ILE A 88 -12.59 -9.07 -2.42
CA ILE A 88 -11.70 -10.11 -1.90
C ILE A 88 -12.47 -11.41 -1.62
N ARG A 89 -13.69 -11.33 -1.07
CA ARG A 89 -14.53 -12.52 -0.86
C ARG A 89 -14.84 -13.22 -2.19
N ILE A 90 -15.30 -12.48 -3.18
CA ILE A 90 -15.63 -13.00 -4.51
C ILE A 90 -14.40 -13.54 -5.24
N SER A 91 -13.23 -12.94 -5.04
CA SER A 91 -12.00 -13.41 -5.70
C SER A 91 -11.60 -14.83 -5.33
N ASN A 92 -12.07 -15.33 -4.18
CA ASN A 92 -11.82 -16.69 -3.71
C ASN A 92 -12.76 -17.74 -4.33
N ILE A 93 -13.85 -17.34 -5.00
CA ILE A 93 -14.85 -18.28 -5.54
C ILE A 93 -14.23 -19.27 -6.55
N PRO A 94 -13.41 -18.83 -7.54
CA PRO A 94 -12.81 -19.77 -8.48
C PRO A 94 -11.79 -20.70 -7.82
N SER A 95 -11.03 -20.17 -6.85
CA SER A 95 -10.06 -20.93 -6.06
C SER A 95 -9.62 -20.15 -4.83
N ALA A 96 -9.85 -20.68 -3.63
CA ALA A 96 -9.33 -20.10 -2.40
C ALA A 96 -7.79 -20.18 -2.29
N LYS A 97 -7.16 -21.14 -2.97
CA LYS A 97 -5.69 -21.27 -3.03
C LYS A 97 -5.06 -20.30 -4.03
N SER A 98 -5.83 -19.89 -5.05
CA SER A 98 -5.40 -18.98 -6.11
C SER A 98 -6.49 -17.94 -6.38
N PRO A 99 -6.71 -16.99 -5.44
CA PRO A 99 -7.77 -16.00 -5.61
C PRO A 99 -7.49 -15.09 -6.82
N LEU A 100 -8.54 -14.60 -7.45
CA LEU A 100 -8.40 -13.64 -8.55
C LEU A 100 -7.70 -12.36 -8.08
N PRO A 101 -6.81 -11.77 -8.88
CA PRO A 101 -6.26 -10.46 -8.57
C PRO A 101 -7.37 -9.40 -8.62
N VAL A 102 -7.33 -8.45 -7.69
CA VAL A 102 -8.34 -7.40 -7.51
C VAL A 102 -7.72 -6.06 -7.85
N PHE A 103 -8.28 -5.36 -8.83
CA PHE A 103 -7.85 -4.02 -9.26
C PHE A 103 -8.96 -3.02 -9.00
N ILE A 104 -8.78 -2.18 -7.98
CA ILE A 104 -9.81 -1.25 -7.54
C ILE A 104 -9.89 -0.04 -8.48
N TYR A 105 -11.05 0.22 -9.06
CA TYR A 105 -11.32 1.44 -9.80
C TYR A 105 -11.63 2.59 -8.84
N THR A 106 -10.89 3.68 -8.98
CA THR A 106 -11.12 4.92 -8.24
C THR A 106 -10.99 6.14 -9.16
N ARG A 107 -11.43 7.32 -8.68
CA ARG A 107 -11.33 8.59 -9.39
C ARG A 107 -10.53 9.59 -8.57
N PRO A 108 -9.87 10.56 -9.22
CA PRO A 108 -9.23 11.66 -8.51
C PRO A 108 -10.25 12.72 -8.05
N VAL A 109 -11.52 12.59 -8.45
CA VAL A 109 -12.61 13.54 -8.17
C VAL A 109 -13.87 12.83 -7.67
N PHE A 110 -14.77 13.55 -7.01
CA PHE A 110 -16.04 12.99 -6.54
C PHE A 110 -17.00 12.65 -7.69
N THR A 111 -17.92 11.72 -7.44
CA THR A 111 -18.90 11.26 -8.45
C THR A 111 -19.85 12.35 -8.91
N ASP A 112 -20.31 13.19 -7.98
CA ASP A 112 -21.32 14.24 -8.14
C ASP A 112 -20.69 15.62 -8.36
N LYS A 113 -19.41 15.80 -7.98
CA LYS A 113 -18.62 17.00 -8.24
C LYS A 113 -17.38 16.65 -9.06
N THR A 114 -17.60 16.48 -10.36
CA THR A 114 -16.61 15.90 -11.30
C THR A 114 -15.37 16.77 -11.57
N SER A 115 -15.29 17.97 -10.98
CA SER A 115 -14.14 18.86 -11.04
C SER A 115 -13.54 19.15 -9.65
N GLN A 116 -14.08 18.55 -8.58
CA GLN A 116 -13.55 18.69 -7.23
C GLN A 116 -12.69 17.47 -6.91
N TYR A 117 -11.39 17.70 -6.73
CA TYR A 117 -10.42 16.65 -6.43
C TYR A 117 -10.54 16.12 -4.99
N LEU A 118 -10.20 14.84 -4.81
CA LEU A 118 -10.13 14.19 -3.50
C LEU A 118 -8.97 14.78 -2.68
N GLY A 119 -9.26 15.22 -1.45
CA GLY A 119 -8.25 15.73 -0.53
C GLY A 119 -7.41 14.62 0.11
N GLN A 120 -6.46 15.00 0.98
CA GLN A 120 -5.58 14.06 1.65
C GLN A 120 -6.36 13.03 2.49
N ASP A 121 -7.35 13.48 3.27
CA ASP A 121 -8.18 12.59 4.08
C ASP A 121 -8.99 11.62 3.22
N ASP A 122 -9.48 12.07 2.06
CA ASP A 122 -10.19 11.23 1.10
C ASP A 122 -9.25 10.18 0.49
N LEU A 123 -8.00 10.55 0.17
CA LEU A 123 -6.98 9.61 -0.33
C LEU A 123 -6.62 8.56 0.73
N VAL A 124 -6.53 8.94 2.01
CA VAL A 124 -6.37 8.01 3.14
C VAL A 124 -7.52 7.02 3.20
N ASN A 125 -8.75 7.54 3.18
CA ASN A 125 -9.95 6.72 3.30
C ASN A 125 -10.32 5.95 2.02
N THR A 126 -9.62 6.16 0.90
CA THR A 126 -9.82 5.44 -0.38
C THR A 126 -8.63 4.57 -0.73
N LEU A 127 -7.53 5.18 -1.17
CA LEU A 127 -6.33 4.49 -1.63
C LEU A 127 -5.59 3.83 -0.46
N GLY A 128 -5.45 4.55 0.67
CA GLY A 128 -4.84 4.02 1.89
C GLY A 128 -5.60 2.79 2.39
N GLU A 129 -6.92 2.90 2.50
CA GLU A 129 -7.80 1.80 2.92
C GLU A 129 -7.68 0.59 1.98
N THR A 130 -7.67 0.85 0.67
CA THR A 130 -7.52 -0.18 -0.36
C THR A 130 -6.20 -0.94 -0.25
N VAL A 131 -5.08 -0.21 -0.08
CA VAL A 131 -3.74 -0.82 0.03
C VAL A 131 -3.60 -1.60 1.33
N ALA A 132 -4.15 -1.11 2.44
CA ALA A 132 -4.08 -1.77 3.74
C ALA A 132 -4.79 -3.13 3.76
N LEU A 133 -5.85 -3.31 2.98
CA LEU A 133 -6.58 -4.58 2.85
C LEU A 133 -5.90 -5.59 1.90
N GLY A 134 -4.84 -5.16 1.19
CA GLY A 134 -4.03 -5.98 0.30
C GLY A 134 -4.77 -6.42 -0.97
N VAL A 135 -5.18 -5.44 -1.76
CA VAL A 135 -5.57 -5.66 -3.16
C VAL A 135 -4.33 -5.79 -4.06
N THR A 136 -4.54 -6.23 -5.30
CA THR A 136 -3.43 -6.37 -6.27
C THR A 136 -3.00 -5.04 -6.87
N GLY A 137 -3.93 -4.11 -7.06
CA GLY A 137 -3.62 -2.80 -7.61
C GLY A 137 -4.81 -1.86 -7.65
N ILE A 138 -4.55 -0.67 -8.15
CA ILE A 138 -5.52 0.42 -8.26
C ILE A 138 -5.48 0.95 -9.69
N ILE A 139 -6.67 1.25 -10.23
CA ILE A 139 -6.87 1.89 -11.52
C ILE A 139 -7.45 3.27 -11.26
N MET A 140 -6.64 4.30 -11.47
CA MET A 140 -7.06 5.70 -11.38
C MET A 140 -7.73 6.12 -12.69
N TRP A 141 -9.05 6.26 -12.70
CA TRP A 141 -9.82 6.60 -13.88
C TRP A 141 -10.15 8.09 -13.91
N GLY A 142 -9.92 8.72 -15.06
CA GLY A 142 -10.27 10.12 -15.33
C GLY A 142 -11.27 10.22 -16.46
N SER A 143 -12.29 11.05 -16.29
CA SER A 143 -13.21 11.44 -17.35
C SER A 143 -12.59 12.54 -18.21
N LEU A 144 -13.08 12.69 -19.45
CA LEU A 144 -12.54 13.62 -20.44
C LEU A 144 -12.45 15.07 -19.88
N ASN A 145 -13.43 15.49 -19.07
CA ASN A 145 -13.50 16.82 -18.44
C ASN A 145 -12.26 17.22 -17.62
N LEU A 146 -11.45 16.27 -17.14
CA LEU A 146 -10.20 16.58 -16.42
C LEU A 146 -9.06 17.01 -17.37
N SER A 147 -9.28 16.89 -18.68
CA SER A 147 -8.26 17.09 -19.72
C SER A 147 -8.78 17.80 -20.98
N GLN A 148 -9.97 18.42 -20.92
CA GLN A 148 -10.62 19.03 -22.09
C GLN A 148 -10.02 20.37 -22.49
N SER A 149 -9.47 21.12 -21.53
CA SER A 149 -8.91 22.45 -21.73
C SER A 149 -7.55 22.60 -21.07
N ALA A 150 -6.78 23.59 -21.51
CA ALA A 150 -5.51 23.96 -20.88
C ALA A 150 -5.67 24.19 -19.37
N ASP A 151 -6.73 24.87 -18.95
CA ASP A 151 -7.02 25.13 -17.54
C ASP A 151 -7.30 23.84 -16.76
N SER A 152 -8.11 22.93 -17.29
CA SER A 152 -8.38 21.64 -16.65
C SER A 152 -7.10 20.80 -16.51
N CYS A 153 -6.25 20.78 -17.54
CA CYS A 153 -4.95 20.11 -17.53
C CYS A 153 -4.00 20.73 -16.50
N ASN A 154 -3.98 22.06 -16.35
CA ASN A 154 -3.16 22.75 -15.36
C ASN A 154 -3.64 22.44 -13.93
N GLN A 155 -4.95 22.44 -13.69
CA GLN A 155 -5.52 22.04 -12.40
C GLN A 155 -5.20 20.57 -12.07
N LEU A 156 -5.35 19.67 -13.05
CA LEU A 156 -4.99 18.26 -12.89
C LEU A 156 -3.50 18.12 -12.59
N ARG A 157 -2.62 18.80 -13.34
CA ARG A 157 -1.18 18.78 -13.12
C ARG A 157 -0.84 19.21 -11.70
N ASN A 158 -1.42 20.30 -11.22
CA ASN A 158 -1.21 20.79 -9.85
C ASN A 158 -1.67 19.76 -8.82
N TYR A 159 -2.87 19.20 -8.98
CA TYR A 159 -3.36 18.16 -8.08
C TYR A 159 -2.45 16.92 -8.04
N LEU A 160 -1.98 16.47 -9.21
CA LEU A 160 -1.07 15.36 -9.33
C LEU A 160 0.24 15.65 -8.59
N THR A 161 0.84 16.84 -8.79
CA THR A 161 2.14 17.16 -8.21
C THR A 161 2.08 17.43 -6.71
N THR A 162 1.05 18.12 -6.22
CA THR A 162 1.00 18.56 -4.83
C THR A 162 0.30 17.58 -3.89
N THR A 163 -0.53 16.67 -4.41
CA THR A 163 -1.38 15.83 -3.55
C THR A 163 -1.34 14.37 -3.96
N LEU A 164 -1.74 14.02 -5.19
CA LEU A 164 -1.92 12.61 -5.54
C LEU A 164 -0.59 11.85 -5.65
N ASN A 165 0.41 12.38 -6.36
CA ASN A 165 1.68 11.67 -6.55
C ASN A 165 2.45 11.50 -5.23
N PRO A 166 2.60 12.52 -4.35
CA PRO A 166 3.20 12.31 -3.03
C PRO A 166 2.49 11.22 -2.24
N TYR A 167 1.16 11.17 -2.27
CA TYR A 167 0.40 10.15 -1.58
C TYR A 167 0.61 8.75 -2.17
N ILE A 168 0.60 8.61 -3.50
CA ILE A 168 0.88 7.33 -4.19
C ILE A 168 2.30 6.84 -3.87
N ILE A 169 3.29 7.73 -3.87
CA ILE A 169 4.68 7.39 -3.51
C ILE A 169 4.72 6.86 -2.06
N ASN A 170 4.06 7.55 -1.13
CA ASN A 170 3.99 7.17 0.27
C ASN A 170 3.47 5.72 0.44
N ILE A 171 2.24 5.44 -0.02
CA ILE A 171 1.63 4.12 0.13
C ILE A 171 2.40 3.03 -0.63
N THR A 172 2.97 3.37 -1.80
CA THR A 172 3.69 2.40 -2.64
C THR A 172 5.00 1.97 -1.98
N LEU A 173 5.79 2.92 -1.48
CA LEU A 173 7.04 2.62 -0.79
C LEU A 173 6.78 1.86 0.52
N ALA A 174 5.77 2.27 1.29
CA ALA A 174 5.38 1.56 2.51
C ALA A 174 4.95 0.12 2.24
N ALA A 175 4.09 -0.11 1.25
CA ALA A 175 3.64 -1.45 0.87
C ALA A 175 4.78 -2.33 0.35
N LYS A 176 5.68 -1.77 -0.48
CA LYS A 176 6.87 -2.50 -0.98
C LYS A 176 7.86 -2.82 0.13
N MET A 177 8.11 -1.88 1.05
CA MET A 177 8.96 -2.09 2.22
C MET A 177 8.39 -3.21 3.10
N CYS A 178 7.08 -3.18 3.37
CA CYS A 178 6.42 -4.23 4.11
C CYS A 178 6.51 -5.59 3.39
N SER A 179 6.27 -5.64 2.08
CA SER A 179 6.44 -6.86 1.26
C SER A 179 7.88 -7.40 1.30
N GLN A 180 8.89 -6.54 1.20
CA GLN A 180 10.28 -6.94 1.31
C GLN A 180 10.60 -7.56 2.67
N VAL A 181 10.32 -6.83 3.75
CA VAL A 181 10.75 -7.21 5.09
C VAL A 181 9.90 -8.36 5.64
N PHE A 182 8.58 -8.34 5.42
CA PHE A 182 7.66 -9.27 6.09
C PHE A 182 7.32 -10.47 5.20
N CYS A 183 7.36 -10.28 3.89
CA CYS A 183 6.98 -11.31 2.92
C CYS A 183 8.15 -11.83 2.08
N GLN A 184 9.37 -11.32 2.25
CA GLN A 184 10.52 -11.65 1.40
C GLN A 184 10.22 -11.46 -0.10
N HIS A 185 9.43 -10.43 -0.44
CA HIS A 185 8.89 -10.17 -1.77
C HIS A 185 7.95 -11.25 -2.34
N GLN A 186 7.58 -12.25 -1.54
CA GLN A 186 6.70 -13.37 -1.93
C GLN A 186 5.24 -13.16 -1.53
N GLY A 187 4.85 -11.93 -1.20
CA GLY A 187 3.50 -11.62 -0.77
C GLY A 187 3.26 -10.14 -0.57
N ILE A 188 2.04 -9.83 -0.14
CA ILE A 188 1.59 -8.48 0.20
C ILE A 188 1.26 -8.41 1.68
N CYS A 189 1.45 -7.24 2.27
CA CYS A 189 1.00 -6.99 3.62
C CYS A 189 -0.50 -6.71 3.63
N VAL A 190 -1.20 -7.36 4.55
CA VAL A 190 -2.62 -7.16 4.83
C VAL A 190 -2.78 -6.77 6.29
N ARG A 191 -3.71 -5.84 6.54
CA ARG A 191 -4.09 -5.43 7.90
C ARG A 191 -4.57 -6.66 8.68
N LYS A 192 -4.10 -6.83 9.91
CA LYS A 192 -4.46 -7.97 10.78
C LYS A 192 -5.91 -7.89 11.22
N ASN A 193 -6.32 -6.72 11.71
CA ASN A 193 -7.71 -6.42 12.01
C ASN A 193 -8.32 -5.67 10.83
N TRP A 194 -9.11 -6.35 10.02
CA TRP A 194 -9.69 -5.75 8.81
C TRP A 194 -10.49 -4.45 9.09
N ASN A 195 -11.08 -4.31 10.27
CA ASN A 195 -11.93 -3.18 10.65
C ASN A 195 -11.21 -2.09 11.48
N SER A 196 -9.90 -2.18 11.71
CA SER A 196 -9.13 -1.10 12.36
C SER A 196 -8.83 0.05 11.39
N GLN A 197 -8.12 1.09 11.83
CA GLN A 197 -7.77 2.28 11.04
C GLN A 197 -6.25 2.37 10.78
N ASP A 198 -5.59 1.21 10.63
CA ASP A 198 -4.14 1.14 10.45
C ASP A 198 -3.78 1.16 8.97
N TYR A 199 -2.93 2.07 8.53
CA TYR A 199 -2.60 2.24 7.10
C TYR A 199 -1.12 1.94 6.82
N LEU A 200 -0.83 1.51 5.58
CA LEU A 200 0.54 1.36 5.10
C LEU A 200 1.05 2.73 4.62
N HIS A 201 1.58 3.51 5.54
CA HIS A 201 2.24 4.79 5.27
C HIS A 201 3.69 4.79 5.74
N LEU A 202 4.52 5.60 5.09
CA LEU A 202 5.84 5.98 5.59
C LEU A 202 5.66 6.85 6.83
N ASN A 203 6.52 6.67 7.84
CA ASN A 203 6.50 7.51 9.02
C ASN A 203 7.02 8.92 8.68
N PRO A 204 6.18 9.98 8.77
CA PRO A 204 6.57 11.34 8.40
C PRO A 204 7.66 11.93 9.31
N MET A 205 7.90 11.36 10.49
CA MET A 205 8.98 11.80 11.39
C MET A 205 10.37 11.40 10.89
N ASN A 206 10.45 10.29 10.15
CA ASN A 206 11.72 9.68 9.73
C ASN A 206 11.95 9.78 8.22
N LEU A 207 10.87 9.91 7.44
CA LEU A 207 10.88 9.88 5.98
C LEU A 207 10.03 11.04 5.44
N ALA A 208 10.63 11.88 4.61
CA ALA A 208 9.96 12.97 3.93
C ALA A 208 10.01 12.78 2.40
N ILE A 209 8.88 13.03 1.75
CA ILE A 209 8.78 13.08 0.29
C ILE A 209 8.94 14.54 -0.13
N GLU A 210 10.04 14.86 -0.77
CA GLU A 210 10.35 16.22 -1.22
C GLU A 210 10.20 16.33 -2.73
N THR A 211 9.88 17.53 -3.21
CA THR A 211 9.88 17.85 -4.64
C THR A 211 11.10 18.71 -4.95
N GLU A 212 11.94 18.26 -5.87
CA GLU A 212 13.10 19.01 -6.34
C GLU A 212 12.70 20.14 -7.29
N LYS A 213 13.65 21.04 -7.58
CA LYS A 213 13.42 22.20 -8.47
C LYS A 213 12.99 21.81 -9.89
N ASN A 214 13.36 20.62 -10.34
CA ASN A 214 12.99 20.07 -11.64
C ASN A 214 11.60 19.38 -11.65
N GLY A 215 10.90 19.36 -10.51
CA GLY A 215 9.60 18.69 -10.34
C GLY A 215 9.67 17.20 -10.06
N GLU A 216 10.87 16.63 -9.91
CA GLU A 216 11.05 15.22 -9.51
C GLU A 216 10.87 15.04 -8.00
N PHE A 217 10.38 13.88 -7.60
CA PHE A 217 10.26 13.55 -6.18
C PHE A 217 11.51 12.83 -5.67
N THR A 218 11.91 13.12 -4.44
CA THR A 218 12.96 12.37 -3.74
C THR A 218 12.52 12.03 -2.32
N ILE A 219 13.19 11.03 -1.74
CA ILE A 219 12.95 10.60 -0.36
C ILE A 219 14.12 11.06 0.50
N LYS A 220 13.84 11.85 1.53
CA LYS A 220 14.79 12.18 2.59
C LYS A 220 14.55 11.30 3.81
N GLY A 221 15.64 10.99 4.50
CA GLY A 221 15.60 10.16 5.71
C GLY A 221 15.61 8.67 5.42
N LYS A 222 15.42 7.86 6.46
CA LYS A 222 15.50 6.39 6.42
C LYS A 222 14.49 5.79 7.40
N PRO A 223 13.88 4.64 7.10
CA PRO A 223 13.07 3.93 8.07
C PRO A 223 13.93 3.50 9.27
N THR A 224 13.33 3.47 10.45
CA THR A 224 13.96 2.98 11.68
C THR A 224 13.46 1.58 12.04
N PHE A 225 14.01 1.00 13.11
CA PHE A 225 13.54 -0.28 13.62
C PHE A 225 12.12 -0.18 14.18
N GLU A 226 11.83 0.93 14.86
CA GLU A 226 10.52 1.24 15.44
C GLU A 226 9.45 1.36 14.36
N ASP A 227 9.79 1.93 13.20
CA ASP A 227 8.89 1.96 12.03
C ASP A 227 8.49 0.55 11.58
N LEU A 228 9.46 -0.37 11.50
CA LEU A 228 9.20 -1.77 11.14
C LEU A 228 8.42 -2.50 12.24
N GLU A 229 8.72 -2.23 13.51
CA GLU A 229 8.02 -2.81 14.63
C GLU A 229 6.55 -2.39 14.63
N GLU A 230 6.26 -1.10 14.42
CA GLU A 230 4.90 -0.58 14.37
C GLU A 230 4.10 -1.20 13.22
N LEU A 231 4.68 -1.29 12.03
CA LEU A 231 4.07 -2.01 10.92
C LEU A 231 3.81 -3.48 11.27
N SER A 232 4.72 -4.14 11.99
CA SER A 232 4.57 -5.55 12.37
C SER A 232 3.45 -5.80 13.39
N LYS A 233 3.06 -4.79 14.18
CA LYS A 233 1.93 -4.88 15.11
C LYS A 233 0.61 -5.00 14.35
N HIS A 234 0.43 -4.23 13.28
CA HIS A 234 -0.84 -4.08 12.58
C HIS A 234 -0.96 -4.87 11.28
N PHE A 235 0.15 -5.27 10.67
CA PHE A 235 0.17 -5.95 9.37
C PHE A 235 0.77 -7.35 9.46
N ARG A 236 0.29 -8.23 8.58
CA ARG A 236 0.82 -9.59 8.39
C ARG A 236 1.04 -9.85 6.91
N CYS A 237 1.88 -10.82 6.60
CA CYS A 237 2.04 -11.26 5.23
C CYS A 237 0.85 -12.10 4.75
N LYS A 238 0.46 -11.90 3.49
CA LYS A 238 -0.37 -12.79 2.68
C LYS A 238 0.43 -13.16 1.44
N CYS A 239 0.86 -14.42 1.35
CA CYS A 239 1.68 -14.89 0.24
C CYS A 239 0.95 -14.78 -1.10
N TYR A 240 1.71 -14.58 -2.17
CA TYR A 240 1.20 -14.78 -3.53
C TYR A 240 0.84 -16.26 -3.77
N THR A 241 0.01 -16.49 -4.77
CA THR A 241 -0.34 -17.84 -5.20
C THR A 241 0.92 -18.64 -5.55
N ASN A 242 1.03 -19.85 -5.00
CA ASN A 242 2.17 -20.76 -5.17
C ASN A 242 3.50 -20.23 -4.62
N ALA A 243 3.48 -19.19 -3.79
CA ALA A 243 4.67 -18.70 -3.10
C ALA A 243 4.66 -19.12 -1.63
N GLU A 244 5.84 -19.42 -1.09
CA GLU A 244 6.03 -19.61 0.35
C GLU A 244 6.58 -18.32 0.94
N CYS A 245 5.90 -17.82 1.97
CA CYS A 245 6.32 -16.62 2.68
C CYS A 245 6.21 -16.84 4.20
N PRO A 246 6.95 -16.06 5.02
CA PRO A 246 6.94 -16.22 6.46
C PRO A 246 5.53 -16.08 7.06
N LYS A 247 5.17 -17.02 7.94
CA LYS A 247 3.89 -16.95 8.69
C LYS A 247 3.92 -15.90 9.81
N GLN A 248 5.11 -15.58 10.30
CA GLN A 248 5.35 -14.57 11.33
C GLN A 248 6.44 -13.62 10.85
N VAL A 249 6.30 -12.35 11.20
CA VAL A 249 7.29 -11.31 10.90
C VAL A 249 8.49 -11.53 11.81
N ASN A 250 9.68 -11.68 11.22
CA ASN A 250 10.94 -11.76 11.96
C ASN A 250 11.74 -10.48 11.76
N LEU A 251 11.80 -9.65 12.80
CA LEU A 251 12.56 -8.40 12.78
C LEU A 251 13.96 -8.52 13.40
N LYS A 252 14.41 -9.72 13.79
CA LYS A 252 15.76 -9.89 14.36
C LYS A 252 16.84 -9.68 13.30
N GLY A 253 17.97 -9.10 13.72
CA GLY A 253 19.16 -8.97 12.87
C GLY A 253 19.20 -7.65 12.11
N THR A 254 19.74 -7.70 10.89
CA THR A 254 19.92 -6.53 10.02
C THR A 254 19.07 -6.67 8.77
N HIS A 255 18.26 -5.65 8.47
CA HIS A 255 17.40 -5.58 7.30
C HIS A 255 17.94 -4.54 6.33
N ASN A 256 18.41 -4.99 5.17
CA ASN A 256 18.74 -4.12 4.06
C ASN A 256 17.47 -3.89 3.25
N ILE A 257 17.00 -2.64 3.21
CA ILE A 257 15.78 -2.21 2.55
C ILE A 257 16.17 -1.47 1.26
N TYR A 258 15.68 -1.97 0.14
CA TYR A 258 15.82 -1.31 -1.17
C TYR A 258 14.53 -1.43 -1.95
N VAL A 259 13.69 -0.39 -1.88
CA VAL A 259 12.38 -0.36 -2.50
C VAL A 259 12.17 0.92 -3.28
N CYS A 260 11.53 0.82 -4.44
CA CYS A 260 11.34 1.95 -5.35
C CYS A 260 9.88 2.10 -5.77
N ALA A 261 9.35 3.32 -5.75
CA ALA A 261 8.05 3.65 -6.34
C ALA A 261 8.15 3.83 -7.86
N SER A 262 9.26 4.39 -8.33
CA SER A 262 9.67 4.51 -9.73
C SER A 262 11.19 4.35 -9.84
N GLU A 263 11.75 4.36 -11.05
CA GLU A 263 13.20 4.20 -11.28
C GLU A 263 14.09 5.15 -10.46
N ARG A 264 13.58 6.35 -10.10
CA ARG A 264 14.35 7.39 -9.40
C ARG A 264 13.92 7.62 -7.94
N ILE A 265 12.78 7.07 -7.53
CA ILE A 265 12.20 7.34 -6.21
C ILE A 265 12.33 6.06 -5.37
N CYS A 266 13.41 5.96 -4.62
CA CYS A 266 13.75 4.77 -3.85
C CYS A 266 14.10 5.09 -2.39
N ILE A 267 13.83 4.13 -1.52
CA ILE A 267 14.39 4.05 -0.17
C ILE A 267 15.55 3.06 -0.22
N ASN A 268 16.72 3.48 0.25
CA ASN A 268 17.88 2.62 0.47
C ASN A 268 18.37 2.80 1.91
N ALA A 269 18.19 1.77 2.73
CA ALA A 269 18.51 1.83 4.15
C ALA A 269 18.95 0.48 4.70
N THR A 270 19.77 0.52 5.75
CA THR A 270 20.09 -0.64 6.57
C THR A 270 19.54 -0.40 7.96
N VAL A 271 18.57 -1.22 8.38
CA VAL A 271 17.91 -1.12 9.69
C VAL A 271 18.37 -2.28 10.56
N LYS A 272 18.92 -2.00 11.73
CA LYS A 272 19.40 -3.00 12.68
C LYS A 272 18.42 -3.11 13.85
N SER A 273 18.14 -4.33 14.31
CA SER A 273 17.42 -4.55 15.56
C SER A 273 18.20 -4.02 16.77
N GLU A 274 17.50 -3.61 17.84
CA GLU A 274 18.12 -3.05 19.05
C GLU A 274 19.28 -3.91 19.60
N ASN A 275 19.12 -5.23 19.65
CA ASN A 275 20.16 -6.15 20.12
C ASN A 275 21.45 -6.10 19.27
N GLU A 276 21.33 -5.87 17.96
CA GLU A 276 22.48 -5.70 17.05
C GLU A 276 23.11 -4.30 17.17
N ILE A 277 22.32 -3.28 17.51
CA ILE A 277 22.84 -1.94 17.81
C ILE A 277 23.70 -2.02 19.07
N VAL A 278 23.22 -2.66 20.15
CA VAL A 278 23.98 -2.85 21.38
C VAL A 278 25.25 -3.67 21.12
N ARG A 279 25.19 -4.73 20.32
CA ARG A 279 26.36 -5.54 19.96
C ARG A 279 27.39 -4.77 19.12
N SER A 280 26.93 -3.94 18.18
CA SER A 280 27.78 -3.07 17.38
C SER A 280 28.45 -1.99 18.24
N SER A 281 27.69 -1.36 19.14
CA SER A 281 28.19 -0.32 20.04
C SER A 281 29.17 -0.87 21.07
N THR A 282 28.90 -2.05 21.65
CA THR A 282 29.83 -2.72 22.57
C THR A 282 31.11 -3.15 21.86
N SER A 283 31.04 -3.65 20.62
CA SER A 283 32.25 -3.90 19.80
C SER A 283 33.06 -2.62 19.55
N LEU A 284 32.41 -1.48 19.25
CA LEU A 284 33.11 -0.21 19.09
C LEU A 284 33.76 0.25 20.39
N VAL A 285 33.06 0.15 21.53
CA VAL A 285 33.61 0.51 22.85
C VAL A 285 34.79 -0.38 23.23
N LEU A 286 34.71 -1.70 22.99
CA LEU A 286 35.85 -2.61 23.18
C LEU A 286 37.02 -2.25 22.26
N PHE A 287 36.74 -1.88 21.00
CA PHE A 287 37.78 -1.47 20.06
C PHE A 287 38.46 -0.17 20.50
N PHE A 288 37.69 0.81 20.98
CA PHE A 288 38.23 2.05 21.56
C PHE A 288 39.02 1.81 22.85
N LEU A 289 38.56 0.93 23.74
CA LEU A 289 39.29 0.54 24.94
C LEU A 289 40.60 -0.18 24.60
N LEU A 290 40.59 -1.10 23.63
CA LEU A 290 41.81 -1.74 23.13
C LEU A 290 42.77 -0.73 22.49
N PHE A 291 42.26 0.24 21.74
CA PHE A 291 43.07 1.32 21.17
C PHE A 291 43.71 2.21 22.25
N LEU A 292 42.97 2.55 23.32
CA LEU A 292 43.49 3.32 24.46
C LEU A 292 44.56 2.53 25.23
N ILE A 293 44.36 1.23 25.46
CA ILE A 293 45.36 0.37 26.11
C ILE A 293 46.63 0.25 25.24
N PHE A 294 46.49 0.17 23.92
CA PHE A 294 47.64 0.19 23.01
C PHE A 294 48.39 1.53 23.04
N PHE A 295 47.67 2.66 23.06
CA PHE A 295 48.28 3.98 23.17
C PHE A 295 48.95 4.24 24.54
N GLU A 296 48.38 3.78 25.65
CA GLU A 296 49.03 3.86 26.96
C GLU A 296 50.30 3.01 27.03
N ASN A 297 50.31 1.84 26.40
CA ASN A 297 51.51 1.01 26.33
C ASN A 297 52.60 1.57 25.39
N GLU A 298 52.25 2.27 24.30
CA GLU A 298 53.24 2.96 23.46
C GLU A 298 53.78 4.26 24.10
N CYS A 299 52.97 4.97 24.89
CA CYS A 299 53.42 6.17 25.61
C CYS A 299 54.23 5.88 26.89
N SER A 300 54.09 4.70 27.50
CA SER A 300 54.91 4.34 28.68
C SER A 300 56.33 3.84 28.33
N GLY A 301 56.63 3.64 27.04
CA GLY A 301 57.94 3.18 26.55
C GLY A 301 58.99 4.29 26.35
N ILE A 302 58.64 5.56 26.53
CA ILE A 302 59.56 6.70 26.35
C ILE A 302 59.84 7.33 27.72
N GLN A 303 60.55 6.59 28.59
CA GLN A 303 61.22 7.19 29.73
C GLN A 303 62.65 6.65 29.87
N THR A 304 63.59 7.55 29.56
CA THR A 304 64.98 7.63 30.06
C THR A 304 65.94 6.49 29.78
N ARG A 305 66.84 6.71 28.81
CA ARG A 305 68.26 6.33 28.94
C ARG A 305 69.12 7.59 28.82
N PHE A 306 69.95 7.80 29.84
CA PHE A 306 71.09 8.72 29.86
C PHE A 306 72.07 8.43 28.71
#